data_AF-Q9F452-F1
#
_entry.id   AF-Q9F452-F1
#
_cell.length_a   1.000
_cell.length_b   1.000
_cell.length_c   1.000
_cell.angle_alpha   90.00
_cell.angle_beta   90.00
_cell.angle_gamma   90.00
#
_symmetry.space_group_name_H-M   'P 1'
#
loop_
_entity.id
_entity.type
_entity.pdbx_description
1 polymer ?
#
loop_
_entity_poly.entity_id
_entity_poly.type
_entity_poly.pdbx_seq_one_letter_code
_entity_poly.pdbx_strand_id
1 'polypeptide(L)' 'PKSAHQSFGSGPHHCPGAQISRQTVGAIMLPILFDRFPDMILPHPELVQWRGFGFRGPINLPVTLR' A
#
# COMPACT_ATOMS: atom_id res chain seq x y z
N PRO A 1 16.94 -1.74 -9.28
CA PRO A 1 17.45 -2.82 -8.40
C PRO A 1 16.32 -3.42 -7.55
N LYS A 2 16.26 -4.75 -7.38
CA LYS A 2 15.32 -5.34 -6.43
C LYS A 2 15.77 -4.99 -5.03
N SER A 3 14.94 -4.29 -4.25
CA SER A 3 15.20 -4.06 -2.84
C SER A 3 14.96 -5.36 -2.07
N ALA A 4 15.92 -5.78 -1.26
CA ALA A 4 15.73 -6.91 -0.36
C ALA A 4 14.68 -6.54 0.71
N HIS A 5 13.65 -7.37 0.88
CA HIS A 5 12.57 -7.17 1.85
C HIS A 5 11.83 -8.47 2.14
N GLN A 6 11.10 -8.54 3.26
CA GLN A 6 10.32 -9.72 3.68
C GLN A 6 8.80 -9.50 3.67
N SER A 7 8.30 -8.48 2.97
CA SER A 7 6.86 -8.16 2.90
C SER A 7 5.96 -9.31 2.41
N PHE A 8 6.50 -10.29 1.67
CA PHE A 8 5.79 -11.48 1.21
C PHE A 8 6.32 -12.78 1.85
N GLY A 9 7.13 -12.67 2.90
CA GLY A 9 7.82 -13.80 3.52
C GLY A 9 8.95 -14.36 2.65
N SER A 10 9.45 -15.55 3.03
CA SER A 10 10.51 -16.27 2.32
C SER A 10 10.38 -17.78 2.54
N GLY A 11 11.04 -18.57 1.70
CA GLY A 11 11.05 -20.03 1.82
C GLY A 11 9.77 -20.72 1.31
N PRO A 12 9.45 -21.95 1.79
CA PRO A 12 8.32 -22.75 1.31
C PRO A 12 6.94 -22.12 1.49
N HIS A 13 6.83 -21.11 2.36
CA HIS A 13 5.61 -20.37 2.64
C HIS A 13 5.63 -18.94 2.07
N HIS A 14 6.51 -18.66 1.10
CA HIS A 14 6.50 -17.39 0.38
C HIS A 14 5.10 -17.13 -0.22
N CYS A 15 4.59 -15.92 -0.04
CA CYS A 15 3.20 -15.57 -0.36
C CYS A 15 2.85 -15.95 -1.82
N PRO A 16 1.85 -16.83 -2.03
CA PRO A 16 1.44 -17.21 -3.37
C PRO A 16 0.82 -16.04 -4.15
N GLY A 17 0.31 -15.03 -3.44
CA GLY A 17 -0.27 -13.81 -4.02
C GLY A 17 0.73 -12.73 -4.40
N ALA A 18 2.04 -12.90 -4.16
CA ALA A 18 3.02 -11.82 -4.30
C ALA A 18 3.03 -11.18 -5.70
N GLN A 19 2.93 -11.99 -6.76
CA GLN A 19 2.92 -11.47 -8.13
C GLN A 19 1.60 -10.76 -8.45
N ILE A 20 0.47 -11.30 -7.99
CA ILE A 20 -0.84 -10.67 -8.17
C ILE A 20 -0.87 -9.32 -7.45
N SER A 21 -0.44 -9.24 -6.19
CA SER A 21 -0.38 -7.98 -5.43
C SER A 21 0.52 -6.93 -6.09
N ARG A 22 1.67 -7.34 -6.65
CA ARG A 22 2.56 -6.42 -7.40
C ARG A 22 1.87 -5.89 -8.67
N GLN A 23 1.15 -6.74 -9.39
CA GLN A 23 0.45 -6.34 -10.60
C GLN A 23 -0.75 -5.45 -10.28
N THR A 24 -1.64 -5.88 -9.39
CA THR A 24 -2.89 -5.18 -9.11
C THR A 24 -2.65 -3.88 -8.36
N VAL A 25 -1.94 -3.92 -7.24
CA VAL A 25 -1.73 -2.73 -6.41
C VAL A 25 -0.64 -1.84 -7.03
N GLY A 26 0.53 -2.43 -7.31
CA GLY A 26 1.71 -1.68 -7.74
C GLY A 26 1.61 -1.13 -9.16
N ALA A 27 1.27 -1.99 -10.12
CA ALA A 27 1.34 -1.64 -11.55
C ALA A 27 0.03 -1.08 -12.12
N ILE A 28 -1.12 -1.33 -11.47
CA ILE A 28 -2.44 -0.92 -11.99
C ILE A 28 -3.09 0.14 -11.09
N MET A 29 -3.38 -0.18 -9.84
CA MET A 29 -4.20 0.69 -8.98
C MET A 29 -3.48 1.99 -8.60
N LEU A 30 -2.20 1.93 -8.23
CA LEU A 30 -1.45 3.13 -7.84
C LEU A 30 -1.31 4.14 -8.99
N PRO A 31 -0.90 3.76 -10.22
CA PRO A 31 -0.89 4.69 -11.34
C PRO A 31 -2.26 5.31 -11.62
N ILE A 32 -3.33 4.50 -11.66
CA ILE A 32 -4.70 5.01 -11.90
C ILE A 32 -5.11 6.02 -10.83
N LEU A 33 -4.77 5.77 -9.56
CA LEU A 33 -5.10 6.68 -8.46
C LEU A 33 -4.40 8.03 -8.62
N PHE A 34 -3.09 8.01 -8.91
CA PHE A 34 -2.29 9.23 -9.03
C PHE A 34 -2.56 9.99 -10.34
N ASP A 35 -2.85 9.29 -11.43
CA ASP A 35 -3.24 9.92 -12.70
C ASP A 35 -4.60 10.62 -12.57
N ARG A 36 -5.53 10.04 -11.79
CA ARG A 36 -6.87 10.61 -11.58
C ARG A 36 -6.90 11.75 -10.57
N PHE A 37 -6.07 11.68 -9.52
CA PHE A 37 -6.02 12.65 -8.44
C PHE A 37 -4.59 13.16 -8.23
N PRO A 38 -4.05 13.94 -9.18
CA PRO A 38 -2.66 14.41 -9.11
C PRO A 38 -2.41 15.35 -7.92
N ASP A 39 -3.44 16.04 -7.44
CA ASP A 39 -3.38 17.00 -6.32
C ASP A 39 -3.93 16.41 -5.01
N MET A 40 -3.88 15.08 -4.87
CA MET A 40 -4.31 14.36 -3.68
C MET A 40 -3.45 14.72 -2.45
N ILE A 41 -4.09 15.10 -1.35
CA ILE A 41 -3.40 15.48 -0.11
C ILE A 41 -3.95 14.77 1.13
N LEU A 42 -3.07 14.53 2.10
CA LEU A 42 -3.42 14.12 3.46
C LEU A 42 -3.24 15.33 4.39
N PRO A 43 -4.27 16.19 4.57
CA PRO A 43 -4.12 17.48 5.24
C PRO A 43 -3.83 17.35 6.74
N HIS A 44 -4.27 16.25 7.36
CA HIS A 44 -4.14 15.99 8.79
C HIS A 44 -3.53 14.60 9.05
N PRO A 45 -2.22 14.41 8.81
CA PRO A 45 -1.55 13.12 9.02
C PRO A 45 -1.64 12.60 10.46
N GLU A 46 -1.75 13.49 11.44
CA GLU A 46 -1.91 13.18 12.86
C GLU A 46 -3.20 12.42 13.19
N LEU A 47 -4.22 12.50 12.32
CA LEU A 47 -5.48 11.78 12.49
C LEU A 47 -5.39 10.32 12.02
N VAL A 48 -4.30 9.91 11.38
CA VAL A 48 -4.12 8.52 10.91
C VAL A 48 -3.88 7.59 12.09
N GLN A 49 -4.81 6.66 12.30
CA GLN A 49 -4.68 5.64 13.34
C GLN A 49 -4.01 4.39 12.76
N TRP A 50 -2.93 3.97 13.40
CA TRP A 50 -2.22 2.73 13.07
C TRP A 50 -2.62 1.63 14.05
N ARG A 51 -3.04 0.48 13.53
CA ARG A 51 -3.36 -0.70 14.34
C ARG A 51 -2.81 -1.97 13.72
N GLY A 52 -2.86 -3.06 14.49
CA GLY A 52 -2.54 -4.42 14.04
C GLY A 52 -1.20 -4.95 14.55
N PHE A 53 -1.14 -6.27 14.71
CA PHE A 53 0.06 -7.05 15.05
C PHE A 53 0.49 -7.95 13.88
N GLY A 54 -0.42 -8.77 13.34
CA GLY A 54 -0.15 -9.62 12.16
C GLY A 54 -0.20 -8.87 10.83
N PHE A 55 -1.21 -8.03 10.63
CA PHE A 55 -1.29 -7.08 9.52
C PHE A 55 -1.34 -5.66 10.09
N ARG A 56 -0.20 -4.98 10.10
CA ARG A 56 -0.09 -3.62 10.64
C ARG A 56 -0.29 -2.60 9.53
N GLY A 57 -1.16 -1.63 9.76
CA GLY A 57 -1.43 -0.57 8.78
C GLY A 57 -2.33 0.54 9.32
N PRO A 58 -2.54 1.61 8.53
CA PRO A 58 -3.53 2.63 8.84
C PRO A 58 -4.94 2.03 8.72
N ILE A 59 -5.79 2.25 9.73
CA ILE A 59 -7.22 1.86 9.66
C ILE A 59 -8.13 2.98 9.16
N ASN A 60 -7.56 4.18 9.00
CA ASN A 60 -8.19 5.32 8.35
C ASN A 60 -7.12 6.13 7.63
N LEU A 61 -7.50 6.76 6.52
CA LEU A 61 -6.64 7.67 5.76
C LEU A 61 -7.51 8.83 5.24
N PRO A 62 -7.66 9.93 6.00
CA PRO A 62 -8.56 11.03 5.66
C PRO A 62 -7.93 11.91 4.57
N VAL A 63 -8.02 11.45 3.33
CA VAL A 63 -7.43 12.10 2.16
C VAL A 63 -8.44 13.03 1.48
N THR A 64 -7.97 14.19 1.00
CA THR A 64 -8.73 15.01 0.05
C THR A 64 -8.29 14.64 -1.36
N LEU A 65 -9.26 14.20 -2.17
CA LEU A 65 -9.08 13.93 -3.60
C LEU A 65 -9.46 15.19 -4.38
N ARG A 66 -8.59 15.65 -5.27
CA ARG A 66 -8.81 16.81 -6.14
C ARG A 66 -8.54 16.41 -7.57
#